data_AF-A0A558A5W9-F1
#
_entry.id   AF-A0A558A5W9-F1
#
_cell.length_a   1.000
_cell.length_b   1.000
_cell.length_c   1.000
_cell.angle_alpha   90.00
_cell.angle_beta   90.00
_cell.angle_gamma   90.00
#
_symmetry.space_group_name_H-M   'P 1'
#
loop_
_entity.id
_entity.type
_entity.pdbx_description
1 polymer ?
#
loop_
_entity_poly.entity_id
_entity_poly.type
_entity_poly.pdbx_seq_one_letter_code
_entity_poly.pdbx_strand_id
1 'polypeptide(L)'
;MSLRFLALEIRRVTRSPRFMIFTVAFPVLLFLLYVSLFAKQPAEKAVLMVSMTAFGAMTAAMFTGTRVALERAAGWQRQLRLTPLSGAGYLTAKATTGMTLALAPAIFVPLVALVAEGVSLDGAGWV
;
A
#
# COMPACT_ATOMS: atom_id res chain seq x y z
N MET A 1 11.44 19.13 -2.50
CA MET A 1 10.44 18.42 -1.68
C MET A 1 10.76 18.68 -0.21
N SER A 2 9.79 19.05 0.63
CA SER A 2 10.03 19.22 2.08
C SER A 2 9.91 17.87 2.79
N LEU A 3 10.96 17.43 3.48
CA LEU A 3 10.96 16.16 4.24
C LEU A 3 9.89 16.16 5.35
N ARG A 4 9.64 17.33 5.96
CA ARG A 4 8.58 17.47 6.98
C ARG A 4 7.20 17.21 6.40
N PHE A 5 6.93 17.71 5.19
CA PHE A 5 5.66 17.46 4.51
C PHE A 5 5.48 15.98 4.18
N LEU A 6 6.52 15.33 3.65
CA LEU A 6 6.50 13.89 3.37
C LEU A 6 6.22 13.07 4.64
N ALA A 7 6.94 13.35 5.74
CA ALA A 7 6.75 12.64 7.00
C ALA A 7 5.33 12.81 7.57
N LEU A 8 4.77 14.02 7.48
CA LEU A 8 3.39 14.28 7.89
C LEU A 8 2.38 13.51 7.02
N GLU A 9 2.59 13.48 5.70
CA GLU A 9 1.73 12.76 4.78
C GLU A 9 1.72 11.27 5.09
N ILE A 10 2.90 10.64 5.19
CA ILE A 10 3.04 9.21 5.55
C ILE A 10 2.34 8.95 6.89
N ARG A 11 2.61 9.75 7.93
CA ARG A 11 2.01 9.58 9.25
C ARG A 11 0.49 9.73 9.24
N ARG A 12 -0.04 10.64 8.43
CA ARG A 12 -1.49 10.84 8.28
C ARG A 12 -2.13 9.63 7.63
N VAL A 13 -1.49 9.05 6.62
CA VAL A 13 -2.04 7.87 5.95
C VAL A 13 -1.97 6.63 6.82
N THR A 14 -0.83 6.35 7.45
CA THR A 14 -0.67 5.15 8.27
C THR A 14 -1.61 5.12 9.47
N ARG A 15 -2.06 6.31 9.93
CA ARG A 15 -3.09 6.45 10.97
C ARG A 15 -4.53 6.37 10.46
N SER A 16 -4.76 6.20 9.16
CA SER A 16 -6.09 6.02 8.61
C SER A 16 -6.52 4.55 8.74
N PRO A 17 -7.50 4.22 9.62
CA PRO A 17 -7.94 2.84 9.79
C PRO A 17 -8.54 2.30 8.49
N ARG A 18 -9.29 3.12 7.75
CA ARG A 18 -9.87 2.72 6.46
C ARG A 18 -8.79 2.31 5.46
N PHE A 19 -7.67 3.05 5.40
CA PHE A 19 -6.55 2.68 4.54
C PHE A 19 -5.97 1.32 4.95
N MET A 20 -5.64 1.15 6.24
CA MET A 20 -5.04 -0.09 6.74
C MET A 20 -5.93 -1.31 6.53
N ILE A 21 -7.25 -1.15 6.70
CA ILE A 21 -8.21 -2.24 6.49
C ILE A 21 -8.18 -2.71 5.04
N PHE A 22 -8.34 -1.81 4.06
CA PHE A 22 -8.47 -2.22 2.66
C PHE A 22 -7.14 -2.55 1.98
N THR A 23 -6.04 -1.96 2.45
CA THR A 23 -4.72 -2.18 1.86
C THR A 23 -4.00 -3.38 2.47
N VAL A 24 -4.24 -3.73 3.73
CA VAL A 24 -3.52 -4.80 4.44
C VAL A 24 -4.44 -5.87 5.01
N ALA A 25 -5.41 -5.50 5.85
CA ALA A 25 -6.23 -6.49 6.53
C ALA A 25 -7.07 -7.31 5.54
N PHE A 26 -7.69 -6.65 4.58
CA PHE A 26 -8.56 -7.28 3.58
C PHE A 26 -7.80 -8.27 2.69
N PRO A 27 -6.64 -7.93 2.09
CA PRO A 27 -5.85 -8.91 1.31
C PRO A 27 -5.31 -10.06 2.15
N VAL A 28 -4.92 -9.82 3.40
CA VAL A 28 -4.48 -10.88 4.32
C VAL A 28 -5.61 -11.87 4.61
N LEU A 29 -6.81 -11.35 4.92
CA LEU A 29 -7.97 -12.19 5.20
C LEU A 29 -8.40 -12.98 3.95
N LEU A 30 -8.38 -12.34 2.77
CA LEU A 30 -8.68 -13.03 1.52
C LEU A 30 -7.62 -14.06 1.15
N PHE A 31 -6.34 -13.80 1.41
CA PHE A 31 -5.29 -14.80 1.25
C PHE A 31 -5.60 -16.04 2.10
N LEU A 32 -5.84 -15.88 3.40
CA LEU A 32 -6.13 -16.99 4.31
C LEU A 32 -7.41 -17.74 3.94
N LEU A 33 -8.44 -17.02 3.49
CA LEU A 33 -9.66 -17.63 3.00
C LEU A 33 -9.42 -18.43 1.72
N TYR A 34 -8.72 -17.86 0.73
CA TYR A 34 -8.55 -18.49 -0.57
C TYR A 34 -7.55 -19.63 -0.52
N VAL A 35 -6.48 -19.49 0.26
CA VAL A 35 -5.47 -20.54 0.40
C VAL A 35 -6.08 -21.79 1.06
N SER A 36 -6.94 -21.61 2.07
CA SER A 36 -7.61 -22.73 2.75
C SER A 36 -8.68 -23.42 1.88
N LEU A 37 -9.35 -22.67 1.00
CA LEU A 37 -10.40 -23.22 0.14
C LEU A 37 -9.87 -23.82 -1.17
N PHE A 38 -8.83 -23.23 -1.75
CA PHE A 38 -8.47 -23.48 -3.15
C PHE A 38 -7.04 -23.93 -3.39
N ALA A 39 -6.11 -23.79 -2.43
CA ALA A 39 -4.70 -24.10 -2.65
C ALA A 39 -4.26 -25.36 -1.90
N LYS A 40 -3.92 -26.41 -2.66
CA LYS A 40 -3.40 -27.68 -2.15
C LYS A 40 -1.89 -27.79 -2.36
N GLN A 41 -1.39 -27.23 -3.45
CA GLN A 41 0.03 -27.32 -3.81
C GLN A 41 0.79 -26.06 -3.36
N PRO A 42 2.08 -26.17 -2.99
CA PRO A 42 2.88 -25.01 -2.59
C PRO A 42 2.89 -23.87 -3.62
N ALA A 43 2.91 -24.21 -4.92
CA ALA A 43 2.89 -23.24 -6.00
C ALA A 43 1.58 -22.40 -6.03
N GLU A 44 0.43 -23.03 -5.79
CA GLU A 44 -0.87 -22.33 -5.75
C GLU A 44 -0.91 -21.33 -4.58
N LYS A 45 -0.39 -21.72 -3.42
CA LYS A 45 -0.30 -20.84 -2.25
C LYS A 45 0.60 -19.63 -2.52
N ALA A 46 1.73 -19.84 -3.19
CA ALA A 46 2.63 -18.75 -3.59
C ALA A 46 1.96 -17.77 -4.57
N VAL A 47 1.23 -18.28 -5.57
CA VAL A 47 0.48 -17.44 -6.52
C VAL A 47 -0.56 -16.59 -5.80
N LEU A 48 -1.32 -17.17 -4.85
CA LEU A 48 -2.29 -16.42 -4.05
C LEU A 48 -1.62 -15.35 -3.17
N MET A 49 -0.49 -15.67 -2.54
CA MET A 49 0.29 -14.72 -1.74
C MET A 49 0.74 -13.52 -2.59
N VAL A 50 1.33 -13.78 -3.75
CA VAL A 50 1.78 -12.72 -4.68
C VAL A 50 0.60 -11.90 -5.19
N SER A 51 -0.51 -12.56 -5.55
CA SER A 51 -1.72 -11.88 -6.02
C SER A 51 -2.30 -10.92 -4.97
N MET A 52 -2.38 -11.35 -3.71
CA MET A 52 -2.89 -10.51 -2.62
C MET A 52 -1.91 -9.39 -2.24
N THR A 53 -0.60 -9.66 -2.35
CA THR A 53 0.44 -8.64 -2.21
C THR A 53 0.28 -7.55 -3.26
N ALA A 54 0.14 -7.93 -4.53
CA ALA A 54 -0.09 -7.02 -5.65
C ALA A 54 -1.40 -6.23 -5.49
N PHE A 55 -2.48 -6.90 -5.08
CA PHE A 55 -3.75 -6.25 -4.80
C PHE A 55 -3.60 -5.14 -3.75
N GLY A 56 -2.93 -5.43 -2.63
CA GLY A 56 -2.69 -4.44 -1.58
C GLY A 56 -1.87 -3.25 -2.09
N ALA A 57 -0.79 -3.52 -2.82
CA ALA A 57 0.07 -2.48 -3.41
C ALA A 57 -0.69 -1.57 -4.38
N MET A 58 -1.50 -2.15 -5.28
CA MET A 58 -2.35 -1.38 -6.20
C MET A 58 -3.38 -0.54 -5.44
N THR A 59 -4.02 -1.11 -4.42
CA THR A 59 -4.99 -0.41 -3.59
C THR A 59 -4.35 0.78 -2.86
N ALA A 60 -3.11 0.62 -2.36
CA ALA A 60 -2.36 1.71 -1.73
C ALA A 60 -2.13 2.89 -2.69
N ALA A 61 -1.75 2.61 -3.93
CA ALA A 61 -1.56 3.61 -4.98
C ALA A 61 -2.88 4.31 -5.32
N MET A 62 -3.96 3.54 -5.50
CA MET A 62 -5.30 4.08 -5.77
C MET A 62 -5.77 5.04 -4.67
N PHE A 63 -5.68 4.65 -3.40
CA PHE A 63 -6.06 5.51 -2.26
C PHE A 63 -5.23 6.81 -2.20
N THR A 64 -3.98 6.75 -2.61
CA THR A 64 -3.12 7.94 -2.68
C THR A 64 -3.60 8.87 -3.79
N GLY A 65 -3.89 8.34 -4.99
CA GLY A 65 -4.46 9.11 -6.10
C GLY A 65 -5.82 9.74 -5.76
N THR A 66 -6.74 8.98 -5.14
CA THR A 66 -8.05 9.49 -4.71
C THR A 66 -7.91 10.66 -3.75
N ARG A 67 -6.97 10.59 -2.79
CA ARG A 67 -6.72 11.70 -1.85
C ARG A 67 -6.21 12.95 -2.56
N VAL A 68 -5.32 12.80 -3.55
CA VAL A 68 -4.87 13.94 -4.36
C VAL A 68 -6.04 14.58 -5.10
N ALA A 69 -6.96 13.79 -5.65
CA ALA A 69 -8.16 14.32 -6.30
C ALA A 69 -9.06 15.09 -5.33
N LEU A 70 -9.31 14.54 -4.14
CA LEU A 70 -10.10 15.19 -3.10
C LEU A 70 -9.47 16.50 -2.59
N GLU A 71 -8.15 16.51 -2.39
CA GLU A 71 -7.41 17.71 -1.98
C GLU A 71 -7.46 18.81 -3.05
N ARG A 72 -7.39 18.44 -4.33
CA ARG A 72 -7.56 19.38 -5.45
C ARG A 72 -8.96 19.96 -5.48
N ALA A 73 -9.99 19.11 -5.32
CA ALA A 73 -11.39 19.54 -5.30
C ALA A 73 -11.69 20.50 -4.13
N ALA A 74 -11.14 20.22 -2.94
CA ALA A 74 -11.30 21.05 -1.75
C ALA A 74 -10.49 22.36 -1.79
N GLY A 75 -9.68 22.60 -2.83
CA GLY A 75 -8.87 23.80 -2.94
C GLY A 75 -7.61 23.81 -2.06
N TRP A 76 -7.23 22.68 -1.45
CA TRP A 76 -6.02 22.55 -0.62
C TRP A 76 -4.75 23.00 -1.37
N GLN A 77 -4.67 22.69 -2.66
CA GLN A 77 -3.57 23.15 -3.52
C GLN A 77 -3.45 24.68 -3.57
N ARG A 78 -4.57 25.41 -3.50
CA ARG A 78 -4.55 26.89 -3.49
C ARG A 78 -3.94 27.41 -2.20
N GLN A 79 -4.25 26.77 -1.07
CA GLN A 79 -3.68 27.10 0.23
C GLN A 79 -2.18 26.79 0.30
N LEU A 80 -1.76 25.65 -0.24
CA LEU A 80 -0.32 25.27 -0.27
C LEU A 80 0.53 26.25 -1.08
N ARG A 81 -0.03 26.94 -2.08
CA ARG A 81 0.69 27.96 -2.87
C ARG A 81 1.04 29.23 -2.07
N LEU A 82 0.44 29.43 -0.89
CA LEU A 82 0.85 30.49 0.04
C LEU A 82 2.09 30.12 0.87
N THR A 83 2.58 28.89 0.73
CA THR A 83 3.79 28.39 1.39
C THR A 83 4.95 28.27 0.37
N PRO A 84 6.21 28.13 0.82
CA PRO A 84 7.35 27.89 -0.07
C PRO A 84 7.32 26.52 -0.80
N LEU A 85 6.24 25.72 -0.66
CA LEU A 85 6.14 24.40 -1.26
C LEU A 85 5.85 24.50 -2.77
N SER A 86 6.77 23.99 -3.59
CA SER A 86 6.55 23.89 -5.04
C SER A 86 5.54 22.80 -5.40
N GLY A 87 4.81 22.97 -6.51
CA GLY A 87 3.85 21.97 -7.00
C GLY A 87 4.50 20.62 -7.31
N ALA A 88 5.70 20.62 -7.91
CA ALA A 88 6.49 19.40 -8.12
C ALA A 88 6.89 18.74 -6.78
N GLY A 89 7.22 19.54 -5.76
CA GLY A 89 7.51 19.06 -4.41
C GLY A 89 6.31 18.40 -3.72
N TYR A 90 5.10 18.90 -3.97
CA TYR A 90 3.87 18.27 -3.50
C TYR A 90 3.61 16.93 -4.21
N LEU A 91 3.69 16.91 -5.55
CA LEU A 91 3.38 15.71 -6.33
C LEU A 91 4.37 14.57 -6.03
N THR A 92 5.66 14.90 -5.96
CA THR A 92 6.72 13.93 -5.58
C THR A 92 6.47 13.38 -4.18
N ALA A 93 6.12 14.23 -3.19
CA ALA A 93 5.80 13.74 -1.85
C ALA A 93 4.59 12.80 -1.81
N LYS A 94 3.55 13.07 -2.60
CA LYS A 94 2.37 12.18 -2.72
C LYS A 94 2.75 10.85 -3.37
N ALA A 95 3.53 10.88 -4.46
CA ALA A 95 4.01 9.67 -5.12
C ALA A 95 4.87 8.81 -4.18
N THR A 96 5.86 9.43 -3.51
CA THR A 96 6.71 8.75 -2.52
C THR A 96 5.87 8.16 -1.39
N THR A 97 4.87 8.90 -0.88
CA THR A 97 3.97 8.37 0.15
C THR A 97 3.23 7.12 -0.35
N GLY A 98 2.66 7.15 -1.55
CA GLY A 98 2.00 5.98 -2.15
C GLY A 98 2.93 4.78 -2.24
N MET A 99 4.16 4.98 -2.72
CA MET A 99 5.18 3.92 -2.79
C MET A 99 5.56 3.37 -1.41
N THR A 100 5.81 4.24 -0.42
CA THR A 100 6.13 3.82 0.95
C THR A 100 5.00 3.00 1.55
N LEU A 101 3.76 3.37 1.30
CA LEU A 101 2.61 2.67 1.86
C LEU A 101 2.31 1.35 1.16
N ALA A 102 2.66 1.21 -0.12
CA ALA A 102 2.61 -0.06 -0.84
C ALA A 102 3.56 -1.11 -0.25
N LEU A 103 4.58 -0.70 0.51
CA LEU A 103 5.44 -1.64 1.25
C LEU A 103 4.68 -2.38 2.35
N ALA A 104 3.63 -1.80 2.92
CA ALA A 104 2.87 -2.46 3.99
C ALA A 104 2.30 -3.82 3.54
N PRO A 105 1.47 -3.91 2.48
CA PRO A 105 1.01 -5.21 1.99
C PRO A 105 2.14 -6.11 1.50
N ALA A 106 3.20 -5.55 0.91
CA ALA A 106 4.39 -6.30 0.49
C ALA A 106 5.18 -6.94 1.65
N ILE A 107 4.99 -6.45 2.87
CA ILE A 107 5.60 -7.03 4.08
C ILE A 107 4.61 -7.95 4.79
N PHE A 108 3.39 -7.47 5.04
CA PHE A 108 2.43 -8.17 5.90
C PHE A 108 1.80 -9.40 5.23
N VAL A 109 1.49 -9.36 3.93
CA VAL A 109 0.92 -10.53 3.25
C VAL A 109 1.92 -11.69 3.22
N PRO A 110 3.19 -11.50 2.80
CA PRO A 110 4.17 -12.60 2.80
C PRO A 110 4.54 -13.07 4.20
N LEU A 111 4.61 -12.16 5.18
CA LEU A 111 4.83 -12.54 6.58
C LEU A 111 3.73 -13.49 7.09
N VAL A 112 2.47 -13.17 6.82
CA VAL A 112 1.35 -14.03 7.23
C VAL A 112 1.37 -15.34 6.45
N ALA A 113 1.65 -15.32 5.15
CA ALA A 113 1.76 -16.52 4.34
C ALA A 113 2.87 -17.46 4.82
N LEU A 114 4.01 -16.90 5.23
CA LEU A 114 5.10 -17.66 5.83
C LEU A 114 4.69 -18.31 7.14
N VAL A 115 4.09 -17.55 8.06
CA VAL A 115 3.75 -18.02 9.41
C VAL A 115 2.58 -19.01 9.40
N ALA A 116 1.55 -18.75 8.60
CA ALA A 116 0.33 -19.56 8.59
C ALA A 116 0.42 -20.79 7.66
N GLU A 117 1.09 -20.66 6.52
CA GLU A 117 1.05 -21.66 5.43
C GLU A 117 2.44 -22.19 5.04
N GLY A 118 3.51 -21.69 5.65
CA GLY A 118 4.89 -22.09 5.34
C GLY A 118 5.37 -21.66 3.95
N VAL A 119 4.71 -20.65 3.35
CA VAL A 119 5.03 -20.18 1.99
C VAL A 119 6.17 -19.17 2.05
N SER A 120 7.25 -19.45 1.33
CA SER A 120 8.37 -18.53 1.14
C SER A 120 8.81 -18.53 -0.32
N LEU A 121 9.19 -17.37 -0.82
CA LEU A 121 9.86 -17.22 -2.11
C LEU A 121 11.29 -16.75 -1.85
N ASP A 122 12.23 -17.31 -2.60
CA ASP A 122 13.59 -16.78 -2.69
C ASP A 122 13.60 -15.50 -3.54
N GLY A 123 14.76 -14.82 -3.64
CA GLY A 123 14.86 -13.56 -4.38
C GLY A 123 14.46 -13.70 -5.86
N ALA A 124 14.69 -14.86 -6.47
CA ALA A 124 14.29 -15.14 -7.85
C ALA A 124 12.77 -15.32 -7.99
N GLY A 125 12.11 -15.97 -7.02
CA GLY A 125 10.66 -16.17 -7.04
C GLY A 125 9.84 -14.87 -6.97
N TRP A 126 10.45 -13.74 -6.60
CA TRP A 126 9.79 -12.42 -6.56
C TRP A 126 9.88 -11.61 -7.85
N VAL A 127 10.72 -12.02 -8.81
CA VAL A 127 11.00 -11.32 -10.08
C VAL A 127 10.33 -12.05 -11.24
#